data_AF-A0A1F4B6Q7-F1
#
_entry.id   AF-A0A1F4B6Q7-F1
#
_cell.length_a   1.000
_cell.length_b   1.000
_cell.length_c   1.000
_cell.angle_alpha   90.00
_cell.angle_beta   90.00
_cell.angle_gamma   90.00
#
_symmetry.space_group_name_H-M   'P 1'
#
loop_
_entity.id
_entity.type
_entity.pdbx_description
1 polymer ?
#
loop_
_entity_poly.entity_id
_entity_poly.type
_entity_poly.pdbx_seq_one_letter_code
_entity_poly.pdbx_strand_id
1 'polypeptide(L)'
;MKVFERVAVIGVGLIGGSFALALKAARASDHVVGAGRDANHLALARDLGIVDSVATDPADAVSGADLVLVAAPVAQFARIFAAIAPRLRADAALTDAGSTKRDVVGAARANLGSKLARYVPAHPVAGSEHSGAAAARADLFKGKTVVLAPLEEGAADALERIEQAWGACGARLARMTPETHDEVFAAVSHLPHVLAYALVQEIAARPDADRLFAHAAGGFRDFTRIASSHPEMWRDICLANRDALLDNLDRYAAQLAALRSLIERGDAESLERLFAAAREARGRWLSGDYEP
;
A
#
# COMPACT_ATOMS: atom_id res chain seq x y z
N MET A 1 -2.15 -27.16 -6.76
CA MET A 1 -3.23 -27.60 -5.86
C MET A 1 -4.03 -26.36 -5.51
N LYS A 2 -5.35 -26.39 -5.61
CA LYS A 2 -6.18 -25.24 -5.22
C LYS A 2 -6.08 -25.09 -3.69
N VAL A 3 -5.76 -23.88 -3.23
CA VAL A 3 -5.41 -23.60 -1.81
C VAL A 3 -6.60 -22.96 -1.08
N PHE A 4 -7.44 -22.22 -1.79
CA PHE A 4 -8.60 -21.50 -1.25
C PHE A 4 -9.86 -21.83 -2.04
N GLU A 5 -10.91 -22.26 -1.35
CA GLU A 5 -12.20 -22.58 -1.98
C GLU A 5 -12.97 -21.30 -2.37
N ARG A 6 -12.94 -20.28 -1.51
CA ARG A 6 -13.69 -19.05 -1.73
C ARG A 6 -12.96 -17.83 -1.18
N VAL A 7 -12.46 -17.01 -2.08
CA VAL A 7 -11.76 -15.77 -1.77
C VAL A 7 -12.71 -14.58 -1.84
N ALA A 8 -12.81 -13.78 -0.79
CA ALA A 8 -13.48 -12.49 -0.82
C ALA A 8 -12.46 -11.35 -0.95
N VAL A 9 -12.67 -10.47 -1.93
CA VAL A 9 -11.84 -9.27 -2.15
C VAL A 9 -12.71 -8.04 -1.95
N ILE A 10 -12.49 -7.33 -0.84
CA ILE A 10 -13.20 -6.10 -0.51
C ILE A 10 -12.38 -4.92 -1.04
N GLY A 11 -12.84 -4.33 -2.15
CA GLY A 11 -12.11 -3.32 -2.91
C GLY A 11 -11.44 -3.90 -4.15
N VAL A 12 -12.17 -3.93 -5.27
CA VAL A 12 -11.69 -4.50 -6.55
C VAL A 12 -11.04 -3.40 -7.43
N GLY A 13 -10.09 -2.68 -6.87
CA GLY A 13 -9.26 -1.71 -7.59
C GLY A 13 -8.00 -2.35 -8.19
N LEU A 14 -6.95 -1.55 -8.36
CA LEU A 14 -5.63 -2.02 -8.80
C LEU A 14 -5.13 -3.18 -7.92
N ILE A 15 -5.07 -2.97 -6.60
CA ILE A 15 -4.46 -3.93 -5.67
C ILE A 15 -5.33 -5.18 -5.51
N GLY A 16 -6.57 -5.03 -5.09
CA GLY A 16 -7.47 -6.17 -4.89
C GLY A 16 -7.76 -6.94 -6.17
N GLY A 17 -7.93 -6.24 -7.31
CA GLY A 17 -8.11 -6.89 -8.60
C GLY A 17 -6.86 -7.64 -9.06
N SER A 18 -5.67 -7.07 -8.86
CA SER A 18 -4.41 -7.76 -9.19
C SER A 18 -4.21 -8.99 -8.32
N PHE A 19 -4.62 -8.96 -7.06
CA PHE A 19 -4.54 -10.11 -6.15
C PHE A 19 -5.46 -11.24 -6.61
N ALA A 20 -6.70 -10.91 -6.95
CA ALA A 20 -7.65 -11.86 -7.52
C ALA A 20 -7.11 -12.51 -8.81
N LEU A 21 -6.61 -11.70 -9.75
CA LEU A 21 -6.03 -12.19 -11.00
C LEU A 21 -4.79 -13.07 -10.75
N ALA A 22 -3.92 -12.69 -9.82
CA ALA A 22 -2.72 -13.44 -9.49
C ALA A 22 -3.04 -14.82 -8.88
N LEU A 23 -3.99 -14.89 -7.95
CA LEU A 23 -4.46 -16.16 -7.38
C LEU A 23 -5.09 -17.07 -8.44
N LYS A 24 -5.93 -16.51 -9.34
CA LYS A 24 -6.53 -17.25 -10.45
C LYS A 24 -5.46 -17.77 -11.41
N ALA A 25 -4.47 -16.94 -11.76
CA ALA A 25 -3.35 -17.34 -12.62
C ALA A 25 -2.51 -18.46 -11.99
N ALA A 26 -2.32 -18.44 -10.67
CA ALA A 26 -1.64 -19.49 -9.91
C ALA A 26 -2.50 -20.75 -9.68
N ARG A 27 -3.79 -20.73 -10.08
CA ARG A 27 -4.80 -21.77 -9.76
C ARG A 27 -4.88 -22.04 -8.25
N ALA A 28 -4.71 -20.99 -7.46
CA ALA A 28 -4.71 -21.04 -5.99
C ALA A 28 -6.10 -20.80 -5.39
N SER A 29 -7.07 -20.33 -6.19
CA SER A 29 -8.46 -20.14 -5.77
C SER A 29 -9.47 -20.85 -6.70
N ASP A 30 -10.59 -21.26 -6.13
CA ASP A 30 -11.72 -21.86 -6.87
C ASP A 30 -12.74 -20.82 -7.31
N HIS A 31 -13.08 -19.90 -6.41
CA HIS A 31 -14.04 -18.84 -6.64
C HIS A 31 -13.62 -17.55 -5.96
N VAL A 32 -13.71 -16.43 -6.67
CA VAL A 32 -13.43 -15.09 -6.15
C VAL A 32 -14.70 -14.25 -6.19
N VAL A 33 -15.10 -13.70 -5.03
CA VAL A 33 -16.17 -12.71 -4.92
C VAL A 33 -15.57 -11.32 -4.66
N GLY A 34 -15.92 -10.37 -5.52
CA GLY A 34 -15.53 -8.97 -5.39
C GLY A 34 -16.59 -8.17 -4.64
N ALA A 35 -16.19 -7.34 -3.69
CA ALA A 35 -17.08 -6.42 -2.97
C ALA A 35 -16.68 -4.97 -3.13
N GLY A 36 -17.66 -4.08 -3.24
CA GLY A 36 -17.44 -2.65 -3.45
C GLY A 36 -18.75 -1.87 -3.46
N ARG A 37 -18.64 -0.54 -3.35
CA ARG A 37 -19.81 0.35 -3.30
C ARG A 37 -20.38 0.69 -4.67
N ASP A 38 -19.55 0.62 -5.71
CA ASP A 38 -19.92 1.02 -7.07
C ASP A 38 -20.26 -0.22 -7.91
N ALA A 39 -21.54 -0.37 -8.22
CA ALA A 39 -22.05 -1.49 -9.00
C ALA A 39 -21.48 -1.55 -10.43
N ASN A 40 -21.18 -0.39 -11.04
CA ASN A 40 -20.61 -0.34 -12.40
C ASN A 40 -19.16 -0.82 -12.39
N HIS A 41 -18.36 -0.39 -11.40
CA HIS A 41 -16.99 -0.90 -11.24
C HIS A 41 -16.95 -2.41 -10.96
N LEU A 42 -17.89 -2.91 -10.16
CA LEU A 42 -18.01 -4.34 -9.89
C LEU A 42 -18.41 -5.13 -11.14
N ALA A 43 -19.40 -4.65 -11.91
CA ALA A 43 -19.79 -5.25 -13.17
C ALA A 43 -18.60 -5.33 -14.14
N LEU A 44 -17.84 -4.24 -14.29
CA LEU A 44 -16.62 -4.23 -15.09
C LEU A 44 -15.59 -5.26 -14.60
N ALA A 45 -15.36 -5.36 -13.30
CA ALA A 45 -14.41 -6.32 -12.74
C ALA A 45 -14.82 -7.78 -13.05
N ARG A 46 -16.11 -8.10 -12.97
CA ARG A 46 -16.65 -9.41 -13.36
C ARG A 46 -16.49 -9.65 -14.85
N ASP A 47 -16.84 -8.68 -15.69
CA ASP A 47 -16.82 -8.81 -17.14
C ASP A 47 -15.38 -8.96 -17.68
N LEU A 48 -14.40 -8.35 -16.99
CA LEU A 48 -12.96 -8.55 -17.24
C LEU A 48 -12.42 -9.89 -16.67
N GLY A 49 -13.26 -10.69 -16.01
CA GLY A 49 -12.86 -11.96 -15.41
C GLY A 49 -11.96 -11.83 -14.17
N ILE A 50 -11.86 -10.63 -13.58
CA ILE A 50 -11.07 -10.38 -12.36
C ILE A 50 -11.68 -11.15 -11.18
N VAL A 51 -13.01 -11.12 -11.07
CA VAL A 51 -13.78 -11.85 -10.06
C VAL A 51 -14.87 -12.70 -10.72
N ASP A 52 -15.28 -13.77 -10.06
CA ASP A 52 -16.29 -14.71 -10.59
C ASP A 52 -17.72 -14.29 -10.21
N SER A 53 -17.86 -13.52 -9.13
CA SER A 53 -19.13 -12.94 -8.68
C SER A 53 -18.90 -11.63 -7.95
N VAL A 54 -19.97 -10.86 -7.73
CA VAL A 54 -19.90 -9.56 -7.08
C VAL A 54 -20.94 -9.43 -5.97
N ALA A 55 -20.64 -8.63 -4.96
CA ALA A 55 -21.57 -8.23 -3.90
C ALA A 55 -21.41 -6.74 -3.60
N THR A 56 -22.52 -6.03 -3.38
CA THR A 56 -22.48 -4.61 -2.99
C THR A 56 -22.31 -4.43 -1.47
N ASP A 57 -22.62 -5.46 -0.69
CA ASP A 57 -22.37 -5.50 0.76
C ASP A 57 -21.13 -6.37 1.05
N PRO A 58 -20.09 -5.85 1.72
CA PRO A 58 -18.94 -6.65 2.12
C PRO A 58 -19.30 -7.82 3.05
N ALA A 59 -20.37 -7.72 3.86
CA ALA A 59 -20.82 -8.79 4.75
C ALA A 59 -21.33 -10.02 3.97
N ASP A 60 -21.96 -9.80 2.81
CA ASP A 60 -22.40 -10.88 1.93
C ASP A 60 -21.22 -11.51 1.20
N ALA A 61 -20.22 -10.72 0.80
CA ALA A 61 -19.03 -11.21 0.13
C ALA A 61 -18.22 -12.19 1.01
N VAL A 62 -18.05 -11.87 2.29
CA VAL A 62 -17.28 -12.73 3.22
C VAL A 62 -18.03 -14.00 3.63
N SER A 63 -19.32 -14.11 3.32
CA SER A 63 -20.09 -15.29 3.69
C SER A 63 -19.54 -16.53 2.98
N GLY A 64 -19.11 -17.51 3.78
CA GLY A 64 -18.50 -18.75 3.31
C GLY A 64 -17.05 -18.61 2.83
N ALA A 65 -16.47 -17.41 2.79
CA ALA A 65 -15.12 -17.18 2.30
C ALA A 65 -14.08 -17.71 3.29
N ASP A 66 -13.11 -18.48 2.80
CA ASP A 66 -12.03 -19.06 3.60
C ASP A 66 -10.76 -18.19 3.57
N LEU A 67 -10.66 -17.26 2.62
CA LEU A 67 -9.66 -16.19 2.56
C LEU A 67 -10.36 -14.85 2.27
N VAL A 68 -9.99 -13.80 3.00
CA VAL A 68 -10.52 -12.44 2.82
C VAL A 68 -9.38 -11.44 2.71
N LEU A 69 -9.39 -10.64 1.64
CA LEU A 69 -8.50 -9.48 1.45
C LEU A 69 -9.31 -8.18 1.54
N VAL A 70 -8.90 -7.26 2.41
CA VAL A 70 -9.39 -5.87 2.43
C VAL A 70 -8.39 -4.97 1.69
N ALA A 71 -8.77 -4.51 0.50
CA ALA A 71 -7.99 -3.62 -0.35
C ALA A 71 -8.72 -2.29 -0.60
N ALA A 72 -9.10 -1.63 0.50
CA ALA A 72 -9.80 -0.34 0.52
C ALA A 72 -8.87 0.79 1.04
N PRO A 73 -9.26 2.07 0.95
CA PRO A 73 -8.58 3.13 1.68
C PRO A 73 -8.58 2.86 3.20
N VAL A 74 -7.46 3.13 3.87
CA VAL A 74 -7.25 2.78 5.29
C VAL A 74 -8.30 3.40 6.22
N ALA A 75 -8.81 4.59 5.90
CA ALA A 75 -9.88 5.24 6.65
C ALA A 75 -11.21 4.45 6.69
N GLN A 76 -11.41 3.47 5.79
CA GLN A 76 -12.63 2.67 5.74
C GLN A 76 -12.57 1.39 6.58
N PHE A 77 -11.40 1.03 7.11
CA PHE A 77 -11.17 -0.29 7.71
C PHE A 77 -12.04 -0.56 8.93
N ALA A 78 -12.21 0.42 9.83
CA ALA A 78 -13.07 0.25 11.00
C ALA A 78 -14.51 -0.13 10.61
N ARG A 79 -15.07 0.59 9.63
CA ARG A 79 -16.42 0.29 9.10
C ARG A 79 -16.47 -1.07 8.42
N ILE A 80 -15.46 -1.42 7.62
CA ILE A 80 -15.40 -2.70 6.91
C ILE A 80 -15.31 -3.85 7.92
N PHE A 81 -14.40 -3.79 8.88
CA PHE A 81 -14.25 -4.81 9.91
C PHE A 81 -15.51 -4.99 10.74
N ALA A 82 -16.18 -3.89 11.15
CA ALA A 82 -17.47 -3.96 11.83
C ALA A 82 -18.54 -4.67 10.98
N ALA A 83 -18.60 -4.39 9.68
CA ALA A 83 -19.59 -4.98 8.78
C ALA A 83 -19.34 -6.47 8.51
N ILE A 84 -18.08 -6.89 8.36
CA ILE A 84 -17.76 -8.29 8.02
C ILE A 84 -17.71 -9.19 9.25
N ALA A 85 -17.38 -8.66 10.43
CA ALA A 85 -17.16 -9.48 11.63
C ALA A 85 -18.31 -10.44 11.97
N PRO A 86 -19.61 -10.08 11.82
CA PRO A 86 -20.71 -11.02 12.09
C PRO A 86 -20.84 -12.18 11.09
N ARG A 87 -20.33 -12.02 9.86
CA ARG A 87 -20.50 -12.98 8.75
C ARG A 87 -19.21 -13.70 8.35
N LEU A 88 -18.07 -13.19 8.78
CA LEU A 88 -16.76 -13.80 8.61
C LEU A 88 -16.73 -15.18 9.29
N ARG A 89 -16.20 -16.20 8.64
CA ARG A 89 -16.05 -17.52 9.27
C ARG A 89 -15.04 -17.47 10.40
N ALA A 90 -15.19 -18.33 11.41
CA ALA A 90 -14.27 -18.40 12.54
C ALA A 90 -12.87 -18.92 12.16
N ASP A 91 -12.75 -19.61 11.03
CA ASP A 91 -11.54 -20.21 10.46
C ASP A 91 -11.04 -19.49 9.19
N ALA A 92 -11.70 -18.41 8.75
CA ALA A 92 -11.28 -17.67 7.56
C ALA A 92 -9.98 -16.91 7.83
N ALA A 93 -8.99 -17.03 6.94
CA ALA A 93 -7.81 -16.17 6.98
C ALA A 93 -8.17 -14.77 6.49
N LEU A 94 -7.93 -13.73 7.29
CA LEU A 94 -8.20 -12.34 6.94
C LEU A 94 -6.88 -11.59 6.80
N THR A 95 -6.72 -10.82 5.73
CA THR A 95 -5.58 -9.94 5.51
C THR A 95 -6.04 -8.64 4.85
N ASP A 96 -5.12 -7.71 4.64
CA ASP A 96 -5.38 -6.44 3.99
C ASP A 96 -4.24 -6.01 3.06
N ALA A 97 -4.40 -4.83 2.47
CA ALA A 97 -3.37 -4.20 1.66
C ALA A 97 -3.24 -2.69 1.94
N GLY A 98 -3.56 -2.26 3.17
CA GLY A 98 -3.46 -0.87 3.59
C GLY A 98 -2.01 -0.38 3.59
N SER A 99 -1.80 0.90 3.37
CA SER A 99 -0.45 1.50 3.36
C SER A 99 0.07 1.86 4.75
N THR A 100 -0.77 1.78 5.78
CA THR A 100 -0.45 2.00 7.20
C THR A 100 -0.93 0.81 8.02
N LYS A 101 -0.31 0.54 9.18
CA LYS A 101 -0.58 -0.66 9.97
C LYS A 101 -1.07 -0.39 11.37
N ARG A 102 -0.60 0.64 12.08
CA ARG A 102 -1.03 0.92 13.46
C ARG A 102 -2.52 1.21 13.56
N ASP A 103 -3.03 2.10 12.71
CA ASP A 103 -4.44 2.49 12.66
C ASP A 103 -5.34 1.32 12.24
N VAL A 104 -4.91 0.58 11.22
CA VAL A 104 -5.59 -0.59 10.67
C VAL A 104 -5.68 -1.71 11.72
N VAL A 105 -4.60 -1.97 12.45
CA VAL A 105 -4.59 -2.94 13.56
C VAL A 105 -5.47 -2.47 14.72
N GLY A 106 -5.45 -1.18 15.05
CA GLY A 106 -6.37 -0.60 16.04
C GLY A 106 -7.83 -0.81 15.65
N ALA A 107 -8.17 -0.59 14.39
CA ALA A 107 -9.51 -0.86 13.85
C ALA A 107 -9.88 -2.35 13.93
N ALA A 108 -8.93 -3.25 13.63
CA ALA A 108 -9.14 -4.69 13.73
C ALA A 108 -9.41 -5.14 15.17
N ARG A 109 -8.58 -4.70 16.13
CA ARG A 109 -8.73 -5.00 17.56
C ARG A 109 -10.08 -4.55 18.11
N ALA A 110 -10.57 -3.39 17.67
CA ALA A 110 -11.85 -2.85 18.12
C ALA A 110 -13.09 -3.58 17.55
N ASN A 111 -12.97 -4.26 16.39
CA ASN A 111 -14.15 -4.72 15.64
C ASN A 111 -14.20 -6.24 15.39
N LEU A 112 -13.07 -6.96 15.40
CA LEU A 112 -13.05 -8.38 15.02
C LEU A 112 -13.34 -9.34 16.19
N GLY A 113 -13.22 -8.88 17.44
CA GLY A 113 -13.39 -9.73 18.62
C GLY A 113 -12.50 -10.97 18.57
N SER A 114 -13.07 -12.17 18.79
CA SER A 114 -12.32 -13.44 18.72
C SER A 114 -11.74 -13.75 17.34
N LYS A 115 -12.23 -13.12 16.27
CA LYS A 115 -11.71 -13.30 14.91
C LYS A 115 -10.41 -12.52 14.66
N LEU A 116 -9.96 -11.69 15.60
CA LEU A 116 -8.67 -11.01 15.52
C LEU A 116 -7.51 -12.01 15.34
N ALA A 117 -7.60 -13.20 15.96
CA ALA A 117 -6.60 -14.25 15.81
C ALA A 117 -6.45 -14.78 14.37
N ARG A 118 -7.41 -14.47 13.49
CA ARG A 118 -7.36 -14.84 12.06
C ARG A 118 -6.87 -13.73 11.15
N TYR A 119 -6.59 -12.56 11.71
CA TYR A 119 -6.17 -11.38 10.96
C TYR A 119 -4.65 -11.26 10.92
N VAL A 120 -4.10 -11.18 9.71
CA VAL A 120 -2.68 -10.94 9.46
C VAL A 120 -2.57 -9.68 8.59
N PRO A 121 -2.20 -8.53 9.18
CA PRO A 121 -2.05 -7.31 8.43
C PRO A 121 -0.97 -7.43 7.35
N ALA A 122 -1.20 -6.80 6.19
CA ALA A 122 -0.22 -6.81 5.11
C ALA A 122 -0.18 -5.49 4.33
N HIS A 123 0.95 -5.26 3.65
CA HIS A 123 1.17 -4.14 2.76
C HIS A 123 1.98 -4.61 1.54
N PRO A 124 1.34 -4.80 0.37
CA PRO A 124 2.07 -5.01 -0.87
C PRO A 124 2.79 -3.73 -1.27
N VAL A 125 4.13 -3.75 -1.30
CA VAL A 125 4.97 -2.65 -1.78
C VAL A 125 5.01 -2.68 -3.30
N ALA A 126 3.83 -2.55 -3.90
CA ALA A 126 3.59 -2.59 -5.33
C ALA A 126 2.43 -1.65 -5.65
N GLY A 127 2.54 -0.92 -6.75
CA GLY A 127 1.51 0.03 -7.16
C GLY A 127 1.83 0.67 -8.51
N SER A 128 0.89 1.48 -8.99
CA SER A 128 1.03 2.31 -10.17
C SER A 128 0.27 3.62 -9.96
N GLU A 129 0.56 4.63 -10.76
CA GLU A 129 -0.25 5.86 -10.84
C GLU A 129 -1.66 5.61 -11.41
N HIS A 130 -1.92 4.45 -12.03
CA HIS A 130 -3.25 4.06 -12.50
C HIS A 130 -4.12 3.48 -11.37
N SER A 131 -5.44 3.64 -11.51
CA SER A 131 -6.43 3.24 -10.51
C SER A 131 -7.58 2.46 -11.14
N GLY A 132 -8.36 1.76 -10.30
CA GLY A 132 -9.56 1.01 -10.70
C GLY A 132 -9.29 -0.40 -11.21
N ALA A 133 -10.37 -1.15 -11.46
CA ALA A 133 -10.32 -2.55 -11.90
C ALA A 133 -9.60 -2.74 -13.24
N ALA A 134 -9.75 -1.82 -14.19
CA ALA A 134 -9.10 -1.90 -15.50
C ALA A 134 -7.57 -1.82 -15.43
N ALA A 135 -7.00 -1.30 -14.34
CA ALA A 135 -5.55 -1.25 -14.12
C ALA A 135 -5.00 -2.53 -13.47
N ALA A 136 -5.86 -3.47 -13.07
CA ALA A 136 -5.44 -4.70 -12.41
C ALA A 136 -4.65 -5.61 -13.36
N ARG A 137 -3.60 -6.25 -12.83
CA ARG A 137 -2.71 -7.14 -13.59
C ARG A 137 -2.21 -8.30 -12.73
N ALA A 138 -2.23 -9.51 -13.30
CA ALA A 138 -1.89 -10.75 -12.57
C ALA A 138 -0.42 -10.84 -12.11
N ASP A 139 0.46 -10.01 -12.66
CA ASP A 139 1.89 -10.00 -12.39
C ASP A 139 2.33 -8.82 -11.50
N LEU A 140 1.40 -8.02 -10.96
CA LEU A 140 1.72 -6.81 -10.19
C LEU A 140 2.70 -7.08 -9.03
N PHE A 141 2.55 -8.22 -8.37
CA PHE A 141 3.30 -8.57 -7.16
C PHE A 141 4.53 -9.44 -7.44
N LYS A 142 4.77 -9.86 -8.69
CA LYS A 142 5.89 -10.76 -9.00
C LYS A 142 7.23 -10.11 -8.67
N GLY A 143 7.97 -10.75 -7.77
CA GLY A 143 9.26 -10.26 -7.27
C GLY A 143 9.16 -8.98 -6.43
N LYS A 144 7.96 -8.50 -6.11
CA LYS A 144 7.73 -7.34 -5.25
C LYS A 144 7.59 -7.78 -3.81
N THR A 145 8.02 -6.92 -2.88
CA THR A 145 7.90 -7.20 -1.45
C THR A 145 6.45 -7.01 -1.00
N VAL A 146 5.93 -7.97 -0.26
CA VAL A 146 4.76 -7.81 0.59
C VAL A 146 5.24 -7.88 2.02
N VAL A 147 4.96 -6.82 2.78
CA VAL A 147 5.28 -6.76 4.19
C VAL A 147 4.10 -7.28 4.99
N LEU A 148 4.32 -8.33 5.76
CA LEU A 148 3.37 -8.85 6.73
C LEU A 148 3.68 -8.29 8.11
N ALA A 149 2.64 -7.93 8.85
CA ALA A 149 2.76 -7.47 10.23
C ALA A 149 1.98 -8.39 11.18
N PRO A 150 2.45 -9.64 11.39
CA PRO A 150 1.77 -10.60 12.23
C PRO A 150 1.59 -10.05 13.65
N LEU A 151 0.42 -10.31 14.22
CA LEU A 151 0.06 -9.89 15.57
C LEU A 151 0.43 -10.97 16.59
N GLU A 152 0.71 -10.57 17.83
CA GLU A 152 0.95 -11.52 18.93
C GLU A 152 -0.28 -12.41 19.19
N GLU A 153 -1.48 -11.85 18.99
CA GLU A 153 -2.76 -12.53 19.11
C GLU A 153 -3.05 -13.48 17.92
N GLY A 154 -2.23 -13.44 16.87
CA GLY A 154 -2.45 -14.15 15.61
C GLY A 154 -2.19 -15.65 15.70
N ALA A 155 -3.08 -16.44 15.10
CA ALA A 155 -2.93 -17.87 14.98
C ALA A 155 -1.91 -18.23 13.87
N ALA A 156 -1.04 -19.20 14.15
CA ALA A 156 0.04 -19.58 13.23
C ALA A 156 -0.48 -20.11 11.87
N ASP A 157 -1.60 -20.84 11.88
CA ASP A 157 -2.24 -21.34 10.66
C ASP A 157 -2.82 -20.21 9.79
N ALA A 158 -3.29 -19.12 10.40
CA ALA A 158 -3.73 -17.94 9.66
C ALA A 158 -2.54 -17.26 8.97
N LEU A 159 -1.40 -17.11 9.66
CA LEU A 159 -0.17 -16.59 9.08
C LEU A 159 0.29 -17.44 7.89
N GLU A 160 0.38 -18.76 8.05
CA GLU A 160 0.81 -19.66 6.98
C GLU A 160 -0.08 -19.52 5.73
N ARG A 161 -1.41 -19.45 5.92
CA ARG A 161 -2.35 -19.28 4.79
C ARG A 161 -2.17 -17.94 4.09
N ILE A 162 -1.93 -16.85 4.83
CA ILE A 162 -1.67 -15.54 4.22
C ILE A 162 -0.32 -15.51 3.49
N GLU A 163 0.70 -16.18 4.01
CA GLU A 163 1.98 -16.36 3.33
C GLU A 163 1.84 -17.18 2.04
N GLN A 164 1.05 -18.26 2.07
CA GLN A 164 0.73 -19.04 0.88
C GLN A 164 -0.01 -18.20 -0.17
N ALA A 165 -0.96 -17.35 0.24
CA ALA A 165 -1.73 -16.51 -0.67
C ALA A 165 -0.83 -15.48 -1.38
N TRP A 166 -0.02 -14.72 -0.64
CA TRP A 166 0.91 -13.74 -1.22
C TRP A 166 2.06 -14.40 -1.98
N GLY A 167 2.54 -15.55 -1.52
CA GLY A 167 3.54 -16.37 -2.22
C GLY A 167 3.03 -16.89 -3.56
N ALA A 168 1.76 -17.35 -3.63
CA ALA A 168 1.11 -17.74 -4.88
C ALA A 168 0.99 -16.57 -5.88
N CYS A 169 0.92 -15.33 -5.37
CA CYS A 169 0.97 -14.11 -6.20
C CYS A 169 2.38 -13.77 -6.72
N GLY A 170 3.41 -14.53 -6.31
CA GLY A 170 4.81 -14.33 -6.68
C GLY A 170 5.52 -13.25 -5.87
N ALA A 171 4.96 -12.85 -4.72
CA ALA A 171 5.57 -11.85 -3.86
C ALA A 171 6.76 -12.40 -3.05
N ARG A 172 7.72 -11.53 -2.74
CA ARG A 172 8.72 -11.75 -1.68
C ARG A 172 8.12 -11.31 -0.35
N LEU A 173 8.18 -12.15 0.67
CA LEU A 173 7.57 -11.83 1.96
C LEU A 173 8.63 -11.27 2.91
N ALA A 174 8.30 -10.15 3.55
CA ALA A 174 9.06 -9.60 4.67
C ALA A 174 8.13 -9.50 5.88
N ARG A 175 8.69 -9.51 7.09
CA ARG A 175 7.92 -9.38 8.33
C ARG A 175 8.46 -8.24 9.17
N MET A 176 7.57 -7.44 9.77
CA MET A 176 7.92 -6.41 10.75
C MET A 176 6.72 -6.13 11.66
N THR A 177 6.93 -5.50 12.81
CA THR A 177 5.79 -5.08 13.65
C THR A 177 5.00 -3.94 12.98
N PRO A 178 3.71 -3.74 13.32
CA PRO A 178 2.94 -2.59 12.83
C PRO A 178 3.61 -1.23 13.08
N GLU A 179 4.29 -1.07 14.22
CA GLU A 179 4.98 0.15 14.61
C GLU A 179 6.19 0.41 13.71
N THR A 180 7.07 -0.59 13.58
CA THR A 180 8.26 -0.51 12.70
C THR A 180 7.87 -0.30 11.25
N HIS A 181 6.78 -0.94 10.80
CA HIS A 181 6.24 -0.71 9.45
C HIS A 181 5.96 0.77 9.21
N ASP A 182 5.16 1.38 10.07
CA ASP A 182 4.74 2.75 9.86
C ASP A 182 5.91 3.73 9.99
N GLU A 183 6.90 3.46 10.84
CA GLU A 183 8.14 4.24 10.93
C GLU A 183 8.95 4.16 9.63
N VAL A 184 9.17 2.95 9.10
CA VAL A 184 9.91 2.72 7.85
C VAL A 184 9.19 3.40 6.68
N PHE A 185 7.91 3.14 6.49
CA PHE A 185 7.15 3.65 5.34
C PHE A 185 6.85 5.15 5.45
N ALA A 186 6.85 5.75 6.65
CA ALA A 186 6.87 7.20 6.79
C ALA A 186 8.09 7.82 6.07
N ALA A 187 9.28 7.23 6.27
CA ALA A 187 10.52 7.72 5.68
C ALA A 187 10.65 7.40 4.18
N VAL A 188 10.38 6.15 3.78
CA VAL A 188 10.71 5.67 2.42
C VAL A 188 9.56 5.74 1.42
N SER A 189 8.34 6.09 1.86
CA SER A 189 7.17 6.19 1.00
C SER A 189 6.35 7.47 1.23
N HIS A 190 5.92 7.74 2.46
CA HIS A 190 4.99 8.83 2.74
C HIS A 190 5.64 10.21 2.58
N LEU A 191 6.83 10.39 3.16
CA LEU A 191 7.61 11.62 3.01
C LEU A 191 7.88 11.94 1.52
N PRO A 192 8.42 11.03 0.69
CA PRO A 192 8.58 11.27 -0.75
C PRO A 192 7.32 11.79 -1.46
N HIS A 193 6.14 11.22 -1.16
CA HIS A 193 4.89 11.67 -1.77
C HIS A 193 4.51 13.08 -1.35
N VAL A 194 4.55 13.40 -0.06
CA VAL A 194 4.22 14.76 0.43
C VAL A 194 5.18 15.79 -0.15
N LEU A 195 6.48 15.47 -0.27
CA LEU A 195 7.46 16.36 -0.90
C LEU A 195 7.18 16.57 -2.40
N ALA A 196 6.79 15.51 -3.12
CA ALA A 196 6.41 15.63 -4.52
C ALA A 196 5.15 16.50 -4.70
N TYR A 197 4.13 16.33 -3.86
CA TYR A 197 2.94 17.18 -3.85
C TYR A 197 3.30 18.64 -3.55
N ALA A 198 4.11 18.88 -2.52
CA ALA A 198 4.54 20.22 -2.15
C ALA A 198 5.30 20.92 -3.29
N LEU A 199 6.23 20.22 -3.96
CA LEU A 199 6.99 20.76 -5.08
C LEU A 199 6.09 21.15 -6.26
N VAL A 200 5.18 20.27 -6.67
CA VAL A 200 4.28 20.55 -7.81
C VAL A 200 3.35 21.72 -7.47
N GLN A 201 2.78 21.73 -6.25
CA GLN A 201 1.87 22.78 -5.81
C GLN A 201 2.58 24.14 -5.72
N GLU A 202 3.84 24.16 -5.27
CA GLU A 202 4.62 25.39 -5.17
C GLU A 202 4.84 26.02 -6.55
N ILE A 203 5.24 25.22 -7.55
CA ILE A 203 5.41 25.72 -8.93
C ILE A 203 4.08 26.17 -9.52
N ALA A 204 3.01 25.39 -9.33
CA ALA A 204 1.69 25.72 -9.85
C ALA A 204 1.12 27.03 -9.28
N ALA A 205 1.53 27.41 -8.06
CA ALA A 205 1.11 28.66 -7.42
C ALA A 205 1.89 29.90 -7.89
N ARG A 206 2.93 29.75 -8.71
CA ARG A 206 3.75 30.87 -9.19
C ARG A 206 3.12 31.60 -10.38
N PRO A 207 3.32 32.92 -10.50
CA PRO A 207 2.87 33.67 -11.68
C PRO A 207 3.45 33.19 -13.02
N ASP A 208 4.63 32.55 -13.00
CA ASP A 208 5.32 32.04 -14.18
C ASP A 208 5.25 30.51 -14.33
N ALA A 209 4.24 29.87 -13.72
CA ALA A 209 4.05 28.42 -13.73
C ALA A 209 4.13 27.80 -15.13
N ASP A 210 3.46 28.39 -16.14
CA ASP A 210 3.48 27.88 -17.52
C ASP A 210 4.91 27.80 -18.08
N ARG A 211 5.73 28.82 -17.80
CA ARG A 211 7.13 28.84 -18.21
C ARG A 211 7.93 27.77 -17.47
N LEU A 212 7.71 27.59 -16.18
CA LEU A 212 8.41 26.59 -15.38
C LEU A 212 8.06 25.17 -15.85
N PHE A 213 6.79 24.86 -16.06
CA PHE A 213 6.34 23.56 -16.56
C PHE A 213 6.80 23.30 -18.00
N ALA A 214 6.87 24.32 -18.86
CA ALA A 214 7.38 24.18 -20.23
C ALA A 214 8.85 23.75 -20.29
N HIS A 215 9.62 23.99 -19.23
CA HIS A 215 11.04 23.62 -19.14
C HIS A 215 11.28 22.46 -18.16
N ALA A 216 10.22 21.88 -17.60
CA ALA A 216 10.33 20.70 -16.75
C ALA A 216 10.79 19.50 -17.58
N ALA A 217 11.92 18.90 -17.19
CA ALA A 217 12.56 17.79 -17.90
C ALA A 217 12.54 16.49 -17.08
N GLY A 218 13.37 15.51 -17.47
CA GLY A 218 13.38 14.16 -16.89
C GLY A 218 13.45 14.12 -15.37
N GLY A 219 14.36 14.89 -14.74
CA GLY A 219 14.49 14.91 -13.28
C GLY A 219 13.22 15.38 -12.55
N PHE A 220 12.53 16.38 -13.10
CA PHE A 220 11.25 16.83 -12.56
C PHE A 220 10.16 15.78 -12.74
N ARG A 221 10.05 15.19 -13.95
CA ARG A 221 9.09 14.13 -14.25
C ARG A 221 9.24 12.95 -13.29
N ASP A 222 10.46 12.49 -13.05
CA ASP A 222 10.71 11.32 -12.20
C ASP A 222 10.38 11.59 -10.73
N PHE A 223 10.79 12.76 -10.22
CA PHE A 223 10.53 13.14 -8.84
C PHE A 223 9.03 13.37 -8.57
N THR A 224 8.30 13.89 -9.57
CA THR A 224 6.89 14.29 -9.40
C THR A 224 5.88 13.29 -9.93
N ARG A 225 6.32 12.18 -10.57
CA ARG A 225 5.41 11.11 -11.05
C ARG A 225 4.42 10.69 -9.96
N ILE A 226 4.91 10.54 -8.73
CA ILE A 226 4.11 10.09 -7.58
C ILE A 226 3.09 11.12 -7.08
N ALA A 227 3.21 12.40 -7.44
CA ALA A 227 2.20 13.42 -7.16
C ALA A 227 0.94 13.25 -8.03
N SER A 228 0.95 12.36 -9.03
CA SER A 228 -0.26 11.98 -9.79
C SER A 228 -1.13 10.94 -9.06
N SER A 229 -0.71 10.48 -7.88
CA SER A 229 -1.44 9.50 -7.08
C SER A 229 -2.77 10.05 -6.55
N HIS A 230 -3.72 9.16 -6.24
CA HIS A 230 -5.07 9.54 -5.82
C HIS A 230 -5.08 10.36 -4.52
N PRO A 231 -5.70 11.56 -4.49
CA PRO A 231 -5.62 12.47 -3.35
C PRO A 231 -6.32 11.93 -2.10
N GLU A 232 -7.44 11.23 -2.24
CA GLU A 232 -8.17 10.65 -1.09
C GLU A 232 -7.30 9.64 -0.33
N MET A 233 -6.55 8.81 -1.06
CA MET A 233 -5.68 7.79 -0.47
C MET A 233 -4.53 8.43 0.30
N TRP A 234 -3.87 9.43 -0.30
CA TRP A 234 -2.74 10.11 0.33
C TRP A 234 -3.15 10.99 1.51
N ARG A 235 -4.35 11.60 1.47
CA ARG A 235 -4.96 12.23 2.66
C ARG A 235 -5.06 11.23 3.80
N ASP A 236 -5.64 10.06 3.54
CA ASP A 236 -5.87 9.05 4.57
C ASP A 236 -4.56 8.51 5.14
N ILE A 237 -3.55 8.28 4.30
CA ILE A 237 -2.20 7.87 4.74
C ILE A 237 -1.55 8.93 5.64
N CYS A 238 -1.63 10.20 5.26
CA CYS A 238 -1.05 11.30 6.06
C CYS A 238 -1.72 11.41 7.43
N LEU A 239 -3.04 11.21 7.51
CA LEU A 239 -3.77 11.26 8.78
C LEU A 239 -3.52 10.01 9.64
N ALA A 240 -3.47 8.82 9.01
CA ALA A 240 -3.27 7.55 9.70
C ALA A 240 -1.86 7.41 10.29
N ASN A 241 -0.82 7.91 9.60
CA ASN A 241 0.57 7.83 10.05
C ASN A 241 1.17 9.21 10.35
N ARG A 242 0.35 10.11 10.89
CA ARG A 242 0.66 11.53 11.10
C ARG A 242 1.95 11.72 11.89
N ASP A 243 2.07 11.08 13.05
CA ASP A 243 3.13 11.42 14.00
C ASP A 243 4.51 10.99 13.45
N ALA A 244 4.62 9.80 12.82
CA ALA A 244 5.86 9.37 12.18
C ALA A 244 6.18 10.19 10.92
N LEU A 245 5.16 10.62 10.16
CA LEU A 245 5.34 11.48 9.01
C LEU A 245 5.84 12.89 9.41
N LEU A 246 5.32 13.46 10.51
CA LEU A 246 5.78 14.75 11.02
C LEU A 246 7.24 14.69 11.46
N ASP A 247 7.67 13.65 12.20
CA ASP A 247 9.08 13.48 12.56
C ASP A 247 9.99 13.40 11.32
N ASN A 248 9.54 12.71 10.27
CA ASN A 248 10.27 12.64 9.00
C ASN A 248 10.30 13.97 8.24
N LEU A 249 9.22 14.75 8.26
CA LEU A 249 9.18 16.09 7.68
C LEU A 249 10.16 17.03 8.40
N ASP A 250 10.22 16.99 9.72
CA ASP A 250 11.15 17.80 10.52
C ASP A 250 12.62 17.44 10.21
N ARG A 251 12.93 16.14 10.14
CA ARG A 251 14.26 15.67 9.71
C ARG A 251 14.63 16.16 8.32
N TYR A 252 13.70 16.07 7.37
CA TYR A 252 13.93 16.52 6.00
C TYR A 252 14.12 18.04 5.92
N ALA A 253 13.30 18.81 6.65
CA ALA A 253 13.41 20.26 6.72
C ALA A 253 14.77 20.70 7.28
N ALA A 254 15.30 20.00 8.29
CA ALA A 254 16.64 20.25 8.82
C ALA A 254 17.73 19.99 7.76
N GLN A 255 17.62 18.90 6.98
CA GLN A 255 18.55 18.61 5.87
C GLN A 255 18.49 19.67 4.78
N LEU A 256 17.29 20.13 4.42
CA LEU A 256 17.10 21.18 3.42
C LEU A 256 17.67 22.53 3.90
N ALA A 257 17.49 22.86 5.19
CA ALA A 257 18.06 24.06 5.80
C ALA A 257 19.59 24.02 5.81
N ALA A 258 20.19 22.87 6.11
CA ALA A 258 21.63 22.67 6.03
C ALA A 258 22.14 22.88 4.58
N LEU A 259 21.48 22.25 3.59
CA LEU A 259 21.83 22.40 2.18
C LEU A 259 21.73 23.85 1.71
N ARG A 260 20.65 24.56 2.08
CA ARG A 260 20.48 25.99 1.81
C ARG A 260 21.64 26.80 2.36
N SER A 261 22.03 26.55 3.62
CA SER A 261 23.11 27.27 4.28
C SER A 261 24.47 27.06 3.60
N LEU A 262 24.73 25.86 3.08
CA LEU A 262 25.94 25.59 2.28
C LEU A 262 25.94 26.40 0.97
N ILE A 263 24.79 26.47 0.29
CA ILE A 263 24.64 27.25 -0.95
C ILE A 263 24.84 28.74 -0.68
N GLU A 264 24.22 29.28 0.37
CA GLU A 264 24.33 30.71 0.73
C GLU A 264 25.77 31.14 1.02
N ARG A 265 26.59 30.25 1.58
CA ARG A 265 28.01 30.51 1.85
C ARG A 265 28.93 30.22 0.66
N GLY A 266 28.43 29.62 -0.42
CA GLY A 266 29.25 29.13 -1.52
C GLY A 266 30.25 28.04 -1.10
N ASP A 267 29.89 27.21 -0.10
CA ASP A 267 30.76 26.17 0.46
C ASP A 267 30.81 24.94 -0.46
N ALA A 268 31.57 25.06 -1.54
CA ALA A 268 31.66 24.05 -2.61
C ALA A 268 32.13 22.68 -2.10
N GLU A 269 33.12 22.64 -1.21
CA GLU A 269 33.69 21.40 -0.68
C GLU A 269 32.67 20.62 0.17
N SER A 270 31.92 21.32 1.03
CA SER A 270 30.88 20.68 1.84
C SER A 270 29.69 20.22 0.99
N LEU A 271 29.33 20.96 -0.06
CA LEU A 271 28.31 20.54 -1.03
C LEU A 271 28.72 19.24 -1.74
N GLU A 272 29.96 19.17 -2.24
CA GLU A 272 30.46 17.98 -2.92
C GLU A 272 30.46 16.76 -2.01
N ARG A 273 30.92 16.90 -0.76
CA ARG A 273 30.87 15.83 0.24
C ARG A 273 29.46 15.33 0.50
N LEU A 274 28.50 16.25 0.66
CA LEU A 274 27.09 15.90 0.89
C LEU A 274 26.52 15.10 -0.29
N PHE A 275 26.77 15.55 -1.53
CA PHE A 275 26.31 14.85 -2.73
C PHE A 275 26.99 13.50 -2.93
N ALA A 276 28.29 13.39 -2.61
CA ALA A 276 29.02 12.13 -2.68
C ALA A 276 28.46 11.09 -1.70
N ALA A 277 28.16 11.50 -0.46
CA ALA A 277 27.55 10.63 0.53
C ALA A 277 26.16 10.14 0.10
N ALA A 278 25.33 11.03 -0.46
CA ALA A 278 24.02 10.66 -1.00
C ALA A 278 24.14 9.69 -2.18
N ARG A 279 25.11 9.91 -3.08
CA ARG A 279 25.41 9.02 -4.21
C ARG A 279 25.84 7.63 -3.75
N GLU A 280 26.70 7.54 -2.74
CA GLU A 280 27.16 6.27 -2.17
C GLU A 280 26.01 5.50 -1.52
N ALA A 281 25.21 6.14 -0.67
CA ALA A 281 24.05 5.52 -0.04
C ALA A 281 23.06 4.95 -1.08
N ARG A 282 22.77 5.72 -2.14
CA ARG A 282 21.94 5.25 -3.26
C ARG A 282 22.60 4.10 -4.03
N GLY A 283 23.91 4.16 -4.23
CA GLY A 283 24.68 3.10 -4.90
C GLY A 283 24.53 1.76 -4.19
N ARG A 284 24.74 1.74 -2.87
CA ARG A 284 24.54 0.55 -2.02
C ARG A 284 23.12 0.00 -2.07
N TRP A 285 22.13 0.88 -2.15
CA TRP A 285 20.74 0.45 -2.30
C TRP A 285 20.47 -0.23 -3.63
N LEU A 286 21.01 0.30 -4.73
CA LEU A 286 20.86 -0.32 -6.05
C LEU A 286 21.64 -1.62 -6.21
N SER A 287 22.72 -1.84 -5.45
CA SER A 287 23.45 -3.11 -5.44
C SER A 287 22.80 -4.18 -4.56
N GLY A 288 21.72 -3.85 -3.84
CA GLY A 288 21.00 -4.80 -2.98
C GLY A 288 21.61 -4.98 -1.60
N ASP A 289 22.51 -4.08 -1.16
CA ASP A 289 23.20 -4.18 0.15
C ASP A 289 22.23 -4.11 1.34
N TYR A 290 20.98 -3.69 1.10
CA TYR A 290 19.92 -3.57 2.10
C TYR A 290 18.76 -4.55 1.86
N GLU A 291 18.90 -5.56 0.99
CA GLU A 291 17.87 -6.60 0.88
C GLU A 291 17.77 -7.36 2.23
N PRO A 292 16.57 -7.46 2.82
CA PRO A 292 16.36 -8.24 4.04
C PRO A 292 16.44 -9.76 3.78
#